data_AF-A0A4R5DWD0-F1
#
_entry.id   AF-A0A4R5DWD0-F1
#
_cell.length_a   1.000
_cell.length_b   1.000
_cell.length_c   1.000
_cell.angle_alpha   90.00
_cell.angle_beta   90.00
_cell.angle_gamma   90.00
#
_symmetry.space_group_name_H-M   'P 1'
#
loop_
_entity.id
_entity.type
_entity.pdbx_description
1 polymer ?
#
loop_
_entity_poly.entity_id
_entity_poly.type
_entity_poly.pdbx_seq_one_letter_code
_entity_poly.pdbx_strand_id
1 'polypeptide(L)'
;MIESMAFDDAVEVGVAAFCAGAEPPGDDEVWNRLTGAGVEPWLAQRLLIFLPMAFTRRLLPEVSFSDAVVAPGGRVGLPDEPVFVAALARAQRAERGEIERVALRSSEFNAVNNALHAGSAMSDLVIGDTALGADLGPVLPGDGGVPSPRAAFEGLLRGHHVPLGGETKVDAKLFVHPAPAGVVMAQVDFAVSHPALAASRLVESFAGHGATWREAIGGAVHKFERGALHPIVEGLLRPGAAPDQVERERYEHAGGAFELILGAQLNLFADRPVPSAGPLLDLLLDALRSEPLTRKVHGLRLFLAHHDGRLQTNEVLLDGERWPGGEAVAAGSPAPLPDGSVAVRIFGLLVPAEGA
;
A
#
# COMPACT_ATOMS: atom_id res chain seq x y z
N MET A 1 1.60 9.97 24.72
CA MET A 1 1.15 8.72 24.08
C MET A 1 1.99 8.56 22.83
N ILE A 2 2.85 7.54 22.79
CA ILE A 2 3.54 7.17 21.56
C ILE A 2 2.44 6.54 20.70
N GLU A 3 2.03 7.21 19.62
CA GLU A 3 1.21 6.59 18.58
C GLU A 3 1.86 5.23 18.27
N SER A 4 1.08 4.15 18.36
CA SER A 4 1.56 2.79 18.10
C SER A 4 2.34 2.77 16.79
N MET A 5 3.67 2.74 16.87
CA MET A 5 4.55 2.74 15.70
C MET A 5 4.39 1.38 15.02
N ALA A 6 3.52 1.33 14.02
CA ALA A 6 3.31 0.14 13.22
C ALA A 6 4.48 0.02 12.23
N PHE A 7 5.29 -1.03 12.37
CA PHE A 7 6.40 -1.35 11.47
C PHE A 7 5.99 -2.28 10.32
N ASP A 8 4.69 -2.51 10.13
CA ASP A 8 4.17 -3.43 9.11
C ASP A 8 4.67 -3.08 7.70
N ASP A 9 4.69 -1.80 7.35
CA ASP A 9 5.16 -1.31 6.05
C ASP A 9 6.69 -1.50 5.89
N ALA A 10 7.46 -1.26 6.96
CA ALA A 10 8.90 -1.51 6.97
C ALA A 10 9.24 -3.01 6.83
N VAL A 11 8.40 -3.87 7.41
CA VAL A 11 8.51 -5.32 7.28
C VAL A 11 8.24 -5.77 5.84
N GLU A 12 7.25 -5.20 5.14
CA GLU A 12 7.05 -5.49 3.70
C GLU A 12 8.26 -5.06 2.86
N VAL A 13 8.85 -3.89 3.15
CA VAL A 13 10.10 -3.44 2.53
C VAL A 13 11.25 -4.42 2.78
N GLY A 14 11.39 -4.90 4.01
CA GLY A 14 12.40 -5.90 4.38
C GLY A 14 12.20 -7.22 3.63
N VAL A 15 10.98 -7.78 3.61
CA VAL A 15 10.65 -9.00 2.86
C VAL A 15 11.00 -8.85 1.38
N ALA A 16 10.65 -7.72 0.76
CA ALA A 16 11.01 -7.45 -0.63
C ALA A 16 12.53 -7.43 -0.86
N ALA A 17 13.30 -6.88 0.08
CA ALA A 17 14.76 -6.86 -0.03
C ALA A 17 15.36 -8.28 -0.01
N PHE A 18 14.86 -9.17 0.85
CA PHE A 18 15.23 -10.59 0.91
C PHE A 18 14.76 -11.40 -0.32
N CYS A 19 13.62 -11.02 -0.91
CA CYS A 19 13.02 -11.72 -2.04
C CYS A 19 13.48 -11.21 -3.41
N ALA A 20 14.30 -10.16 -3.48
CA ALA A 20 14.66 -9.54 -4.75
C ALA A 20 15.79 -10.29 -5.49
N GLY A 21 15.65 -10.40 -6.82
CA GLY A 21 16.55 -11.14 -7.71
C GLY A 21 16.11 -12.59 -7.92
N ALA A 22 16.77 -13.30 -8.85
CA ALA A 22 16.50 -14.71 -9.12
C ALA A 22 17.00 -15.63 -7.99
N GLU A 23 18.16 -15.30 -7.42
CA GLU A 23 18.77 -16.01 -6.30
C GLU A 23 18.59 -15.24 -4.99
N PRO A 24 18.54 -15.92 -3.82
CA PRO A 24 18.53 -15.23 -2.53
C PRO A 24 19.78 -14.33 -2.37
N PRO A 25 19.61 -13.03 -2.08
CA PRO A 25 20.72 -12.09 -1.96
C PRO A 25 21.60 -12.37 -0.72
N GLY A 26 22.82 -11.85 -0.65
CA GLY A 26 23.65 -11.90 0.57
C GLY A 26 23.18 -10.93 1.67
N ASP A 27 23.69 -11.02 2.90
CA ASP A 27 23.32 -10.08 3.99
C ASP A 27 23.76 -8.65 3.66
N ASP A 28 24.99 -8.49 3.16
CA ASP A 28 25.52 -7.19 2.71
C ASP A 28 24.69 -6.60 1.55
N GLU A 29 24.16 -7.46 0.68
CA GLU A 29 23.30 -7.03 -0.42
C GLU A 29 21.95 -6.55 0.09
N VAL A 30 21.31 -7.29 1.02
CA VAL A 30 20.07 -6.86 1.65
C VAL A 30 20.28 -5.56 2.42
N TRP A 31 21.37 -5.45 3.20
CA TRP A 31 21.76 -4.22 3.89
C TRP A 31 21.85 -3.04 2.90
N ASN A 32 22.67 -3.17 1.85
CA ASN A 32 22.90 -2.12 0.88
C ASN A 32 21.62 -1.72 0.14
N ARG A 33 20.72 -2.67 -0.16
CA ARG A 33 19.41 -2.38 -0.75
C ARG A 33 18.52 -1.58 0.19
N LEU A 34 18.42 -1.97 1.46
CA LEU A 34 17.62 -1.26 2.45
C LEU A 34 18.16 0.15 2.67
N THR A 35 19.44 0.29 3.01
CA THR A 35 20.03 1.60 3.33
C THR A 35 20.14 2.50 2.10
N GLY A 36 20.45 1.92 0.93
CA GLY A 36 20.48 2.64 -0.34
C GLY A 36 19.11 3.18 -0.77
N ALA A 37 18.03 2.52 -0.34
CA ALA A 37 16.64 2.97 -0.52
C ALA A 37 16.13 3.88 0.62
N GLY A 38 17.04 4.38 1.48
CA GLY A 38 16.72 5.34 2.54
C GLY A 38 16.18 4.72 3.83
N VAL A 39 16.22 3.39 4.02
CA VAL A 39 15.95 2.79 5.33
C VAL A 39 17.09 3.11 6.27
N GLU A 40 16.78 3.62 7.46
CA GLU A 40 17.79 4.01 8.44
C GLU A 40 18.55 2.78 8.97
N PRO A 41 19.87 2.91 9.25
CA PRO A 41 20.70 1.77 9.65
C PRO A 41 20.17 0.96 10.84
N TRP A 42 19.58 1.63 11.84
CA TRP A 42 19.04 0.96 13.04
C TRP A 42 17.83 0.06 12.73
N LEU A 43 17.03 0.44 11.72
CA LEU A 43 15.87 -0.33 11.28
C LEU A 43 16.31 -1.42 10.30
N ALA A 44 17.23 -1.11 9.38
CA ALA A 44 17.81 -2.10 8.46
C ALA A 44 18.47 -3.27 9.22
N GLN A 45 19.22 -2.97 10.30
CA GLN A 45 19.82 -3.99 11.16
C GLN A 45 18.76 -4.90 11.79
N ARG A 46 17.67 -4.33 12.30
CA ARG A 46 16.56 -5.10 12.90
C ARG A 46 15.85 -5.96 11.87
N LEU A 47 15.57 -5.43 10.68
CA LEU A 47 14.95 -6.19 9.59
C LEU A 47 15.83 -7.39 9.19
N LEU A 48 17.16 -7.20 9.10
CA LEU A 48 18.10 -8.28 8.81
C LEU A 48 18.08 -9.41 9.84
N ILE A 49 17.94 -9.07 11.12
CA ILE A 49 17.97 -10.05 12.21
C ILE A 49 16.60 -10.71 12.39
N PHE A 50 15.55 -9.91 12.47
CA PHE A 50 14.25 -10.37 12.95
C PHE A 50 13.36 -10.97 11.87
N LEU A 51 13.53 -10.62 10.59
CA LEU A 51 12.77 -11.27 9.52
C LEU A 51 13.13 -12.75 9.38
N PRO A 52 14.41 -13.16 9.22
CA PRO A 52 14.77 -14.58 9.18
C PRO A 52 14.33 -15.33 10.43
N MET A 53 14.50 -14.71 11.61
CA MET A 53 14.08 -15.29 12.89
C MET A 53 12.57 -15.55 12.94
N ALA A 54 11.75 -14.54 12.65
CA ALA A 54 10.29 -14.66 12.65
C ALA A 54 9.79 -15.71 11.65
N PHE A 55 10.34 -15.71 10.43
CA PHE A 55 9.95 -16.66 9.39
C PHE A 55 10.39 -18.10 9.72
N THR A 56 11.54 -18.28 10.37
CA THR A 56 12.01 -19.58 10.87
C THR A 56 11.09 -20.13 11.94
N ARG A 57 10.72 -19.31 12.91
CA ARG A 57 9.83 -19.72 14.01
C ARG A 57 8.44 -20.09 13.49
N ARG A 58 7.95 -19.41 12.45
CA ARG A 58 6.74 -19.86 11.74
C ARG A 58 6.96 -21.19 11.02
N LEU A 59 8.08 -21.38 10.33
CA LEU A 59 8.38 -22.60 9.59
C LEU A 59 8.48 -23.83 10.51
N LEU A 60 8.95 -23.65 11.75
CA LEU A 60 9.28 -24.72 12.69
C LEU A 60 8.43 -24.64 13.98
N PRO A 61 7.10 -24.81 13.91
CA PRO A 61 6.20 -24.62 15.06
C PRO A 61 6.38 -25.65 16.18
N GLU A 62 7.04 -26.78 15.90
CA GLU A 62 7.30 -27.86 16.87
C GLU A 62 8.55 -27.60 17.73
N VAL A 63 9.39 -26.63 17.36
CA VAL A 63 10.60 -26.27 18.09
C VAL A 63 10.27 -25.21 19.14
N SER A 64 10.79 -25.39 20.36
CA SER A 64 10.68 -24.37 21.41
C SER A 64 11.82 -23.35 21.26
N PHE A 65 11.48 -22.08 21.09
CA PHE A 65 12.45 -20.99 20.98
C PHE A 65 12.41 -20.10 22.22
N SER A 66 13.56 -19.52 22.57
CA SER A 66 13.58 -18.44 23.56
C SER A 66 12.88 -17.18 23.05
N ASP A 67 12.16 -16.51 23.94
CA ASP A 67 11.54 -15.20 23.70
C ASP A 67 12.51 -14.03 23.92
N ALA A 68 13.81 -14.28 23.87
CA ALA A 68 14.82 -13.26 24.01
C ALA A 68 16.04 -13.49 23.13
N VAL A 69 16.72 -12.38 22.85
CA VAL A 69 18.07 -12.36 22.29
C VAL A 69 19.03 -11.78 23.32
N VAL A 70 20.27 -12.26 23.30
CA VAL A 70 21.34 -11.75 24.16
C VAL A 70 22.30 -10.95 23.31
N ALA A 71 22.52 -9.69 23.68
CA ALA A 71 23.53 -8.82 23.10
C ALA A 71 24.61 -8.50 24.15
N PRO A 72 25.79 -7.98 23.77
CA PRO A 72 26.84 -7.60 24.72
C PRO A 72 26.38 -6.70 25.88
N GLY A 73 25.46 -5.79 25.61
CA GLY A 73 24.89 -4.82 26.54
C GLY A 73 23.69 -5.32 27.34
N GLY A 74 23.20 -6.54 27.07
CA GLY A 74 22.13 -7.15 27.86
C GLY A 74 21.18 -8.04 27.07
N ARG A 75 20.10 -8.44 27.73
CA ARG A 75 19.05 -9.30 27.16
C ARG A 75 17.89 -8.44 26.67
N VAL A 76 17.42 -8.70 25.45
CA VAL A 76 16.27 -8.02 24.83
C VAL A 76 15.13 -9.02 24.71
N GLY A 77 13.96 -8.70 25.27
CA GLY A 77 12.74 -9.48 25.10
C GLY A 77 12.15 -9.27 23.72
N LEU A 78 11.93 -10.36 22.97
CA LEU A 78 11.35 -10.33 21.63
C LEU A 78 9.90 -9.84 21.61
N PRO A 79 9.03 -10.16 22.58
CA PRO A 79 7.68 -9.57 22.64
C PRO A 79 7.67 -8.05 22.83
N ASP A 80 8.75 -7.48 23.36
CA ASP A 80 8.90 -6.03 23.59
C ASP A 80 9.60 -5.32 22.42
N GLU A 81 10.10 -6.06 21.43
CA GLU A 81 10.79 -5.50 20.26
C GLU A 81 9.81 -5.34 19.08
N PRO A 82 9.39 -4.11 18.76
CA PRO A 82 8.27 -3.87 17.85
C PRO A 82 8.52 -4.35 16.41
N VAL A 83 9.77 -4.32 15.93
CA VAL A 83 10.09 -4.83 14.59
C VAL A 83 9.96 -6.35 14.53
N PHE A 84 10.36 -7.06 15.59
CA PHE A 84 10.16 -8.51 15.68
C PHE A 84 8.68 -8.88 15.74
N VAL A 85 7.88 -8.16 16.53
CA VAL A 85 6.43 -8.39 16.63
C VAL A 85 5.76 -8.23 15.26
N ALA A 86 6.08 -7.16 14.52
CA ALA A 86 5.57 -6.94 13.17
C ALA A 86 6.05 -8.03 12.19
N ALA A 87 7.33 -8.42 12.26
CA ALA A 87 7.89 -9.50 11.43
C ALA A 87 7.19 -10.85 11.69
N LEU A 88 6.92 -11.18 12.96
CA LEU A 88 6.22 -12.40 13.36
C LEU A 88 4.78 -12.41 12.86
N ALA A 89 4.07 -11.28 12.95
CA ALA A 89 2.73 -11.13 12.40
C ALA A 89 2.73 -11.31 10.87
N ARG A 90 3.69 -10.74 10.16
CA ARG A 90 3.83 -10.91 8.70
C ARG A 90 4.19 -12.34 8.29
N ALA A 91 5.04 -13.02 9.07
CA ALA A 91 5.43 -14.40 8.80
C ALA A 91 4.24 -15.36 8.78
N GLN A 92 3.18 -15.09 9.57
CA GLN A 92 1.98 -15.93 9.60
C GLN A 92 1.26 -16.04 8.26
N ARG A 93 1.40 -15.02 7.41
CA ARG A 93 0.79 -14.93 6.09
C ARG A 93 1.81 -15.02 4.96
N ALA A 94 3.02 -15.49 5.25
CA ALA A 94 4.06 -15.65 4.26
C ALA A 94 3.78 -16.81 3.31
N GLU A 95 4.06 -16.59 2.03
CA GLU A 95 3.98 -17.64 1.02
C GLU A 95 5.23 -18.53 1.05
N ARG A 96 5.12 -19.74 0.48
CA ARG A 96 6.22 -20.71 0.47
C ARG A 96 7.52 -20.14 -0.10
N GLY A 97 7.44 -19.39 -1.20
CA GLY A 97 8.62 -18.77 -1.81
C GLY A 97 9.29 -17.72 -0.92
N GLU A 98 8.52 -16.99 -0.12
CA GLU A 98 9.08 -16.03 0.85
C GLU A 98 9.77 -16.78 2.01
N ILE A 99 9.14 -17.85 2.52
CA ILE A 99 9.71 -18.69 3.58
C ILE A 99 11.07 -19.26 3.15
N GLU A 100 11.16 -19.83 1.95
CA GLU A 100 12.41 -20.41 1.43
C GLU A 100 13.53 -19.35 1.29
N ARG A 101 13.19 -18.09 0.99
CA ARG A 101 14.18 -17.02 0.82
C ARG A 101 14.57 -16.30 2.11
N VAL A 102 13.66 -16.22 3.07
CA VAL A 102 13.85 -15.46 4.32
C VAL A 102 14.27 -16.38 5.47
N ALA A 103 13.53 -17.46 5.72
CA ALA A 103 13.73 -18.30 6.91
C ALA A 103 15.10 -19.01 6.92
N LEU A 104 15.52 -19.55 5.77
CA LEU A 104 16.74 -20.36 5.66
C LEU A 104 18.04 -19.59 6.01
N ARG A 105 17.94 -18.27 6.15
CA ARG A 105 19.05 -17.37 6.53
C ARG A 105 19.22 -17.23 8.04
N SER A 106 18.24 -17.70 8.82
CA SER A 106 18.30 -17.59 10.26
C SER A 106 19.39 -18.49 10.84
N SER A 107 20.14 -17.96 11.81
CA SER A 107 21.03 -18.78 12.64
C SER A 107 20.26 -19.85 13.42
N GLU A 108 19.02 -19.56 13.82
CA GLU A 108 18.13 -20.53 14.49
C GLU A 108 17.78 -21.69 13.56
N PHE A 109 17.52 -21.42 12.27
CA PHE A 109 17.26 -22.46 11.29
C PHE A 109 18.49 -23.36 11.11
N ASN A 110 19.66 -22.76 10.96
CA ASN A 110 20.92 -23.51 10.83
C ASN A 110 21.23 -24.36 12.06
N ALA A 111 20.98 -23.84 13.27
CA ALA A 111 21.15 -24.60 14.51
C ALA A 111 20.21 -25.82 14.57
N VAL A 112 18.92 -25.62 14.24
CA VAL A 112 17.96 -26.72 14.15
C VAL A 112 18.40 -27.74 13.10
N ASN A 113 18.74 -27.30 11.90
CA ASN A 113 19.16 -28.18 10.81
C ASN A 113 20.37 -29.04 11.19
N ASN A 114 21.38 -28.44 11.84
CA ASN A 114 22.54 -29.17 12.34
C ASN A 114 22.18 -30.19 13.41
N ALA A 115 21.27 -29.85 14.33
CA ALA A 115 20.82 -30.77 15.38
C ALA A 115 20.06 -31.97 14.81
N LEU A 116 19.22 -31.75 13.79
CA LEU A 116 18.52 -32.81 13.07
C LEU A 116 19.50 -33.73 12.33
N HIS A 117 20.50 -33.17 11.64
CA HIS A 117 21.56 -33.97 11.01
C HIS A 117 22.39 -34.78 12.02
N ALA A 118 22.49 -34.31 13.27
CA ALA A 118 23.11 -35.04 14.37
C ALA A 118 22.20 -36.12 15.01
N GLY A 119 20.98 -36.32 14.48
CA GLY A 119 20.06 -37.36 14.92
C GLY A 119 19.03 -36.92 15.97
N SER A 120 18.93 -35.61 16.26
CA SER A 120 17.87 -35.10 17.14
C SER A 120 16.50 -35.18 16.47
N ALA A 121 15.44 -35.36 17.26
CA ALA A 121 14.07 -35.23 16.78
C ALA A 121 13.59 -33.78 16.95
N MET A 122 12.74 -33.30 16.02
CA MET A 122 12.23 -31.92 16.05
C MET A 122 11.52 -31.57 17.36
N SER A 123 10.73 -32.50 17.90
CA SER A 123 9.95 -32.33 19.14
C SER A 123 10.79 -32.12 20.40
N ASP A 124 12.07 -32.51 20.35
CA ASP A 124 12.97 -32.48 21.51
C ASP A 124 13.89 -31.25 21.47
N LEU A 125 13.79 -30.44 20.41
CA LEU A 125 14.65 -29.27 20.22
C LEU A 125 14.15 -28.07 21.01
N VAL A 126 15.04 -27.57 21.85
CA VAL A 126 14.89 -26.31 22.56
C VAL A 126 16.05 -25.40 22.15
N ILE A 127 15.75 -24.30 21.47
CA ILE A 127 16.72 -23.30 21.08
C ILE A 127 16.79 -22.25 22.20
N GLY A 128 17.96 -22.15 22.83
CA GLY A 128 18.26 -21.14 23.84
C GLY A 128 18.32 -19.72 23.26
N ASP A 129 18.73 -18.75 24.07
CA ASP A 129 18.83 -17.36 23.64
C ASP A 129 19.77 -17.22 22.43
N THR A 130 19.29 -16.56 21.36
CA THR A 130 20.13 -16.23 20.21
C THR A 130 21.07 -15.08 20.57
N ALA A 131 22.39 -15.29 20.43
CA ALA A 131 23.40 -14.28 20.71
C ALA A 131 23.62 -13.35 19.49
N LEU A 132 23.54 -12.04 19.72
CA LEU A 132 23.87 -11.01 18.74
C LEU A 132 25.36 -10.67 18.81
N GLY A 133 25.99 -10.44 17.67
CA GLY A 133 27.40 -10.04 17.61
C GLY A 133 27.67 -8.60 18.08
N ALA A 134 26.64 -7.77 18.17
CA ALA A 134 26.69 -6.39 18.62
C ALA A 134 25.36 -5.99 19.26
N ASP A 135 25.39 -4.90 20.03
CA ASP A 135 24.17 -4.29 20.55
C ASP A 135 23.29 -3.74 19.44
N LEU A 136 21.97 -3.91 19.62
CA LEU A 136 21.00 -3.22 18.79
C LEU A 136 21.04 -1.73 19.15
N GLY A 137 21.17 -0.86 18.14
CA GLY A 137 20.97 0.58 18.34
C GLY A 137 19.56 0.85 18.92
N PRO A 138 19.34 1.92 19.69
CA PRO A 138 18.02 2.22 20.23
C PRO A 138 16.98 2.38 19.11
N VAL A 139 15.73 1.99 19.37
CA VAL A 139 14.62 2.36 18.48
C VAL A 139 14.47 3.88 18.55
N LEU A 140 14.70 4.55 17.42
CA LEU A 140 14.60 6.00 17.34
C LEU A 140 13.15 6.43 17.07
N PRO A 141 12.75 7.64 17.50
CA PRO A 141 11.48 8.21 17.09
C PRO A 141 11.41 8.34 15.56
N GLY A 142 10.25 8.04 14.97
CA GLY A 142 10.00 8.16 13.53
C GLY A 142 9.82 6.82 12.84
N ASP A 143 9.82 6.85 11.50
CA ASP A 143 9.45 5.71 10.66
C ASP A 143 10.67 4.93 10.10
N GLY A 144 11.89 5.31 10.52
CA GLY A 144 13.13 4.71 10.06
C GLY A 144 13.34 4.80 8.54
N GLY A 145 12.74 5.78 7.87
CA GLY A 145 12.82 5.95 6.41
C GLY A 145 11.68 5.31 5.61
N VAL A 146 10.75 4.61 6.27
CA VAL A 146 9.59 3.95 5.63
C VAL A 146 8.28 4.48 6.25
N PRO A 147 7.75 5.62 5.76
CA PRO A 147 6.52 6.20 6.30
C PRO A 147 5.34 5.23 6.23
N SER A 148 4.51 5.19 7.27
CA SER A 148 3.26 4.42 7.23
C SER A 148 2.21 5.14 6.38
N PRO A 149 1.75 4.57 5.25
CA PRO A 149 0.70 5.18 4.45
C PRO A 149 -0.62 5.28 5.22
N ARG A 150 -0.87 4.35 6.15
CA ARG A 150 -2.05 4.37 7.02
C ARG A 150 -2.04 5.56 7.96
N ALA A 151 -0.92 5.80 8.64
CA ALA A 151 -0.79 6.96 9.52
C ALA A 151 -0.96 8.28 8.73
N ALA A 152 -0.40 8.34 7.51
CA ALA A 152 -0.58 9.49 6.61
C ALA A 152 -2.05 9.66 6.21
N PHE A 153 -2.75 8.59 5.83
CA PHE A 153 -4.17 8.64 5.48
C PHE A 153 -5.04 9.09 6.66
N GLU A 154 -4.85 8.51 7.84
CA GLU A 154 -5.56 8.92 9.06
C GLU A 154 -5.25 10.38 9.44
N GLY A 155 -4.02 10.85 9.19
CA GLY A 155 -3.61 12.23 9.36
C GLY A 155 -4.36 13.20 8.43
N LEU A 156 -4.46 12.86 7.15
CA LEU A 156 -5.23 13.62 6.16
C LEU A 156 -6.71 13.71 6.56
N LEU A 157 -7.31 12.58 6.94
CA LEU A 157 -8.71 12.54 7.40
C LEU A 157 -8.94 13.41 8.65
N ARG A 158 -8.03 13.38 9.62
CA ARG A 158 -8.07 14.26 10.80
C ARG A 158 -7.94 15.73 10.42
N GLY A 159 -7.14 16.06 9.40
CA GLY A 159 -7.04 17.41 8.84
C GLY A 159 -8.37 17.95 8.30
N HIS A 160 -9.21 17.07 7.76
CA HIS A 160 -10.59 17.38 7.36
C HIS A 160 -11.62 17.17 8.47
N HIS A 161 -11.18 16.94 9.71
CA HIS A 161 -12.02 16.63 10.86
C HIS A 161 -12.95 15.41 10.66
N VAL A 162 -12.60 14.46 9.79
CA VAL A 162 -13.39 13.24 9.62
C VAL A 162 -13.33 12.41 10.90
N PRO A 163 -14.48 12.04 11.50
CA PRO A 163 -14.49 11.18 12.68
C PRO A 163 -14.06 9.76 12.31
N LEU A 164 -13.03 9.25 12.97
CA LEU A 164 -12.58 7.87 12.79
C LEU A 164 -13.25 6.98 13.84
N GLY A 165 -14.11 6.04 13.40
CA GLY A 165 -14.80 5.09 14.27
C GLY A 165 -16.21 4.72 13.79
N GLY A 166 -16.89 3.87 14.56
CA GLY A 166 -18.25 3.41 14.23
C GLY A 166 -18.27 2.39 13.09
N GLU A 167 -19.22 2.54 12.17
CA GLU A 167 -19.37 1.67 10.99
C GLU A 167 -18.42 2.04 9.84
N THR A 168 -17.76 3.20 9.94
CA THR A 168 -16.72 3.63 9.00
C THR A 168 -15.39 3.01 9.35
N LYS A 169 -14.75 2.34 8.38
CA LYS A 169 -13.40 1.82 8.51
C LYS A 169 -12.52 2.36 7.40
N VAL A 170 -11.31 2.76 7.76
CA VAL A 170 -10.30 3.22 6.82
C VAL A 170 -9.05 2.38 7.01
N ASP A 171 -8.34 2.12 5.91
CA ASP A 171 -7.08 1.40 5.92
C ASP A 171 -6.20 1.90 4.78
N ALA A 172 -4.89 1.71 4.90
CA ALA A 172 -3.99 1.90 3.77
C ALA A 172 -2.90 0.83 3.80
N LYS A 173 -2.65 0.21 2.65
CA LYS A 173 -1.73 -0.93 2.53
C LYS A 173 -0.63 -0.64 1.51
N LEU A 174 0.61 -0.80 1.93
CA LEU A 174 1.78 -0.76 1.06
C LEU A 174 1.94 -2.09 0.30
N PHE A 175 2.22 -1.97 -1.00
CA PHE A 175 2.67 -3.03 -1.87
C PHE A 175 4.00 -2.62 -2.48
N VAL A 176 4.98 -3.49 -2.35
CA VAL A 176 6.33 -3.31 -2.89
C VAL A 176 6.40 -3.97 -4.26
N HIS A 177 6.89 -3.22 -5.26
CA HIS A 177 7.09 -3.73 -6.62
C HIS A 177 8.58 -3.80 -6.97
N PRO A 178 8.99 -4.77 -7.81
CA PRO A 178 10.33 -4.76 -8.39
C PRO A 178 10.59 -3.45 -9.14
N ALA A 179 11.79 -2.89 -8.94
CA ALA A 179 12.21 -1.65 -9.57
C ALA A 179 13.68 -1.73 -10.03
N PRO A 180 14.10 -0.92 -11.02
CA PRO A 180 15.50 -0.81 -11.40
C PRO A 180 16.39 -0.38 -10.23
N ALA A 181 17.68 -0.70 -10.31
CA ALA A 181 18.65 -0.30 -9.29
C ALA A 181 18.65 1.23 -9.09
N GLY A 182 18.66 1.66 -7.82
CA GLY A 182 18.59 3.08 -7.44
C GLY A 182 17.20 3.69 -7.51
N VAL A 183 16.16 2.90 -7.82
CA VAL A 183 14.76 3.34 -7.83
C VAL A 183 13.95 2.43 -6.91
N VAL A 184 13.05 3.06 -6.16
CA VAL A 184 12.02 2.40 -5.36
C VAL A 184 10.68 2.63 -6.03
N MET A 185 9.86 1.58 -6.10
CA MET A 185 8.47 1.68 -6.53
C MET A 185 7.55 1.16 -5.41
N ALA A 186 6.66 2.03 -4.95
CA ALA A 186 5.66 1.73 -3.95
C ALA A 186 4.27 1.89 -4.56
N GLN A 187 3.39 0.93 -4.34
CA GLN A 187 1.96 1.10 -4.55
C GLN A 187 1.29 1.17 -3.19
N VAL A 188 0.37 2.13 -3.01
CA VAL A 188 -0.44 2.23 -1.81
C VAL A 188 -1.91 2.10 -2.20
N ASP A 189 -2.59 1.15 -1.58
CA ASP A 189 -4.04 1.02 -1.68
C ASP A 189 -4.68 1.70 -0.47
N PHE A 190 -5.51 2.71 -0.71
CA PHE A 190 -6.31 3.41 0.30
C PHE A 190 -7.73 2.84 0.28
N ALA A 191 -8.17 2.27 1.39
CA ALA A 191 -9.46 1.61 1.49
C ALA A 191 -10.40 2.35 2.44
N VAL A 192 -11.67 2.47 2.04
CA VAL A 192 -12.75 3.02 2.86
C VAL A 192 -13.93 2.06 2.80
N SER A 193 -14.38 1.59 3.96
CA SER A 193 -15.66 0.91 4.13
C SER A 193 -16.62 1.86 4.84
N HIS A 194 -17.80 2.07 4.24
CA HIS A 194 -18.83 2.93 4.78
C HIS A 194 -20.21 2.36 4.40
N PRO A 195 -21.20 2.33 5.30
CA PRO A 195 -22.52 1.73 5.05
C PRO A 195 -23.30 2.36 3.88
N ALA A 196 -23.02 3.63 3.56
CA ALA A 196 -23.61 4.32 2.40
C ALA A 196 -23.06 3.86 1.05
N LEU A 197 -21.94 3.13 0.99
CA LEU A 197 -21.37 2.63 -0.27
C LEU A 197 -22.22 1.51 -0.86
N ALA A 198 -22.30 1.50 -2.20
CA ALA A 198 -22.89 0.42 -2.99
C ALA A 198 -22.09 -0.89 -2.84
N ALA A 199 -20.77 -0.82 -2.94
CA ALA A 199 -19.86 -1.90 -2.61
C ALA A 199 -19.55 -1.97 -1.10
N SER A 200 -19.02 -3.11 -0.65
CA SER A 200 -18.59 -3.30 0.75
C SER A 200 -17.39 -2.42 1.14
N ARG A 201 -16.60 -2.01 0.15
CA ARG A 201 -15.45 -1.12 0.31
C ARG A 201 -15.13 -0.43 -1.00
N LEU A 202 -14.66 0.80 -0.89
CA LEU A 202 -13.99 1.54 -1.96
C LEU A 202 -12.48 1.39 -1.75
N VAL A 203 -11.73 1.09 -2.80
CA VAL A 203 -10.26 1.02 -2.74
C VAL A 203 -9.67 1.82 -3.87
N GLU A 204 -8.84 2.81 -3.54
CA GLU A 204 -8.09 3.61 -4.48
C GLU A 204 -6.60 3.31 -4.42
N SER A 205 -6.03 2.89 -5.57
CA SER A 205 -4.62 2.48 -5.64
C SER A 205 -3.77 3.50 -6.38
N PHE A 206 -2.64 3.89 -5.78
CA PHE A 206 -1.69 4.84 -6.35
C PHE A 206 -0.26 4.33 -6.26
N ALA A 207 0.46 4.40 -7.38
CA ALA A 207 1.89 4.12 -7.42
C ALA A 207 2.71 5.40 -7.29
N GLY A 208 3.82 5.33 -6.57
CA GLY A 208 4.86 6.34 -6.48
C GLY A 208 6.24 5.74 -6.70
N HIS A 209 7.17 6.59 -7.14
CA HIS A 209 8.53 6.22 -7.43
C HIS A 209 9.49 7.27 -6.85
N GLY A 210 10.69 6.85 -6.50
CA GLY A 210 11.74 7.75 -5.98
C GLY A 210 13.05 7.01 -5.77
N ALA A 211 14.06 7.71 -5.28
CA ALA A 211 15.30 7.08 -4.83
C ALA A 211 15.12 6.39 -3.47
N THR A 212 14.12 6.81 -2.69
CA THR A 212 13.86 6.27 -1.34
C THR A 212 12.42 5.81 -1.14
N TRP A 213 12.19 4.95 -0.14
CA TRP A 213 10.84 4.55 0.30
C TRP A 213 10.00 5.75 0.71
N ARG A 214 10.59 6.73 1.40
CA ARG A 214 9.90 7.98 1.76
C ARG A 214 9.38 8.73 0.54
N GLU A 215 10.21 8.89 -0.50
CA GLU A 215 9.81 9.57 -1.74
C GLU A 215 8.75 8.79 -2.49
N ALA A 216 8.92 7.47 -2.63
CA ALA A 216 7.96 6.64 -3.35
C ALA A 216 6.59 6.60 -2.65
N ILE A 217 6.55 6.37 -1.34
CA ILE A 217 5.31 6.36 -0.56
C ILE A 217 4.68 7.76 -0.52
N GLY A 218 5.48 8.80 -0.26
CA GLY A 218 5.02 10.18 -0.28
C GLY A 218 4.42 10.59 -1.62
N GLY A 219 5.02 10.15 -2.73
CA GLY A 219 4.49 10.36 -4.07
C GLY A 219 3.16 9.64 -4.34
N ALA A 220 2.93 8.46 -3.76
CA ALA A 220 1.64 7.77 -3.82
C ALA A 220 0.56 8.48 -2.98
N VAL A 221 0.90 8.85 -1.74
CA VAL A 221 0.01 9.61 -0.83
C VAL A 221 -0.38 10.96 -1.43
N HIS A 222 0.57 11.70 -2.01
CA HIS A 222 0.28 13.00 -2.63
C HIS A 222 -0.67 12.89 -3.83
N LYS A 223 -0.55 11.83 -4.65
CA LYS A 223 -1.49 11.57 -5.73
C LYS A 223 -2.88 11.23 -5.20
N PHE A 224 -2.97 10.41 -4.15
CA PHE A 224 -4.23 10.11 -3.48
C PHE A 224 -4.91 11.36 -2.92
N GLU A 225 -4.17 12.20 -2.19
CA GLU A 225 -4.65 13.47 -1.66
C GLU A 225 -5.24 14.37 -2.76
N ARG A 226 -4.52 14.54 -3.86
CA ARG A 226 -4.96 15.40 -4.96
C ARG A 226 -6.11 14.83 -5.79
N GLY A 227 -6.15 13.51 -5.98
CA GLY A 227 -7.08 12.87 -6.90
C GLY A 227 -8.34 12.32 -6.25
N ALA A 228 -8.23 11.65 -5.10
CA ALA A 228 -9.30 10.81 -4.56
C ALA A 228 -9.71 11.14 -3.12
N LEU A 229 -8.83 11.72 -2.31
CA LEU A 229 -9.16 12.06 -0.91
C LEU A 229 -10.37 12.99 -0.83
N HIS A 230 -10.34 14.12 -1.53
CA HIS A 230 -11.36 15.15 -1.40
C HIS A 230 -12.76 14.69 -1.85
N PRO A 231 -12.94 13.96 -2.97
CA PRO A 231 -14.22 13.35 -3.29
C PRO A 231 -14.71 12.37 -2.21
N ILE A 232 -13.82 11.56 -1.63
CA ILE A 232 -14.16 10.64 -0.53
C ILE A 232 -14.61 11.41 0.71
N VAL A 233 -13.89 12.47 1.08
CA VAL A 233 -14.24 13.31 2.23
C VAL A 233 -15.59 14.00 1.99
N GLU A 234 -15.73 14.70 0.86
CA GLU A 234 -16.87 15.56 0.58
C GLU A 234 -18.13 14.77 0.20
N GLY A 235 -17.99 13.64 -0.50
CA GLY A 235 -19.11 12.84 -0.98
C GLY A 235 -19.54 11.69 -0.07
N LEU A 236 -18.71 11.29 0.89
CA LEU A 236 -18.99 10.10 1.69
C LEU A 236 -18.77 10.32 3.18
N LEU A 237 -17.60 10.81 3.60
CA LEU A 237 -17.20 10.74 5.01
C LEU A 237 -17.66 11.95 5.83
N ARG A 238 -17.64 13.13 5.25
CA ARG A 238 -18.03 14.38 5.90
C ARG A 238 -18.40 15.45 4.85
N PRO A 239 -19.63 15.41 4.32
CA PRO A 239 -20.10 16.42 3.37
C PRO A 239 -19.96 17.85 3.92
N GLY A 240 -19.44 18.76 3.08
CA GLY A 240 -19.14 20.16 3.42
C GLY A 240 -17.76 20.40 4.04
N ALA A 241 -16.90 19.40 4.15
CA ALA A 241 -15.56 19.54 4.73
C ALA A 241 -14.48 19.97 3.72
N ALA A 242 -14.72 19.80 2.42
CA ALA A 242 -13.79 20.18 1.36
C ALA A 242 -14.52 20.66 0.07
N PRO A 243 -15.50 21.57 0.16
CA PRO A 243 -16.34 21.95 -0.99
C PRO A 243 -15.57 22.69 -2.10
N ASP A 244 -14.42 23.30 -1.78
CA ASP A 244 -13.53 24.03 -2.70
C ASP A 244 -12.47 23.13 -3.35
N GLN A 245 -12.39 21.85 -2.98
CA GLN A 245 -11.41 20.88 -3.47
C GLN A 245 -12.03 19.84 -4.41
N VAL A 246 -13.31 19.99 -4.76
CA VAL A 246 -14.04 19.10 -5.66
C VAL A 246 -14.88 19.89 -6.65
N GLU A 247 -15.17 19.28 -7.78
CA GLU A 247 -16.22 19.75 -8.70
C GLU A 247 -17.52 18.99 -8.41
N ARG A 248 -18.66 19.68 -8.50
CA ARG A 248 -19.98 19.10 -8.28
C ARG A 248 -20.85 19.31 -9.50
N GLU A 249 -21.41 18.23 -10.01
CA GLU A 249 -22.35 18.26 -11.11
C GLU A 249 -23.58 17.40 -10.80
N ARG A 250 -24.76 17.85 -11.20
CA ARG A 250 -25.98 17.06 -11.08
C ARG A 250 -26.08 16.09 -12.26
N TYR A 251 -26.23 14.81 -11.96
CA TYR A 251 -26.35 13.73 -12.95
C TYR A 251 -27.71 13.05 -12.86
N GLU A 252 -28.49 13.11 -13.94
CA GLU A 252 -29.79 12.45 -14.02
C GLU A 252 -29.64 11.00 -14.50
N HIS A 253 -30.20 10.06 -13.75
CA HIS A 253 -30.09 8.63 -14.01
C HIS A 253 -31.45 7.92 -13.83
N ALA A 254 -31.66 6.79 -14.51
CA ALA A 254 -32.90 6.01 -14.39
C ALA A 254 -33.16 5.53 -12.95
N GLY A 255 -32.10 5.31 -12.18
CA GLY A 255 -32.12 4.99 -10.74
C GLY A 255 -32.34 6.19 -9.81
N GLY A 256 -32.63 7.38 -10.34
CA GLY A 256 -32.78 8.65 -9.60
C GLY A 256 -31.59 9.59 -9.79
N ALA A 257 -31.74 10.85 -9.41
CA ALA A 257 -30.68 11.85 -9.57
C ALA A 257 -29.50 11.64 -8.60
N PHE A 258 -28.29 11.91 -9.06
CA PHE A 258 -27.06 11.87 -8.28
C PHE A 258 -26.35 13.23 -8.35
N GLU A 259 -25.57 13.54 -7.32
CA GLU A 259 -24.48 14.51 -7.41
C GLU A 259 -23.20 13.75 -7.74
N LEU A 260 -22.58 14.10 -8.86
CA LEU A 260 -21.25 13.66 -9.22
C LEU A 260 -20.25 14.60 -8.55
N ILE A 261 -19.45 14.05 -7.64
CA ILE A 261 -18.41 14.75 -6.89
C ILE A 261 -17.06 14.30 -7.43
N LEU A 262 -16.39 15.18 -8.17
CA LEU A 262 -15.16 14.88 -8.90
C LEU A 262 -13.93 15.45 -8.21
N GLY A 263 -12.86 14.66 -8.20
CA GLY A 263 -11.54 15.13 -7.80
C GLY A 263 -10.78 15.73 -8.98
N ALA A 264 -9.59 16.26 -8.71
CA ALA A 264 -8.76 16.81 -9.76
C ALA A 264 -8.29 15.72 -10.74
N GLN A 265 -8.27 16.07 -12.03
CA GLN A 265 -7.58 15.26 -13.03
C GLN A 265 -6.08 15.18 -12.69
N LEU A 266 -5.58 13.96 -12.52
CA LEU A 266 -4.15 13.72 -12.39
C LEU A 266 -3.55 13.43 -13.76
N ASN A 267 -2.51 14.18 -14.10
CA ASN A 267 -1.70 14.00 -15.30
C ASN A 267 -0.39 13.33 -14.91
N LEU A 268 -0.07 12.20 -15.53
CA LEU A 268 1.12 11.40 -15.26
C LEU A 268 1.95 11.28 -16.54
N PHE A 269 3.27 11.13 -16.38
CA PHE A 269 4.27 10.89 -17.43
C PHE A 269 4.47 12.01 -18.47
N ALA A 270 3.59 13.01 -18.54
CA ALA A 270 3.72 14.17 -19.41
C ALA A 270 4.43 15.34 -18.70
N ASP A 271 5.33 16.01 -19.42
CA ASP A 271 6.05 17.23 -19.02
C ASP A 271 5.39 18.52 -19.56
N ARG A 272 4.34 18.36 -20.36
CA ARG A 272 3.57 19.42 -20.99
C ARG A 272 2.10 19.38 -20.55
N PRO A 273 1.36 20.49 -20.69
CA PRO A 273 -0.06 20.53 -20.35
C PRO A 273 -0.85 19.43 -21.06
N VAL A 274 -1.64 18.68 -20.28
CA VAL A 274 -2.55 17.65 -20.79
C VAL A 274 -3.96 18.23 -20.84
N PRO A 275 -4.68 18.08 -21.97
CA PRO A 275 -6.07 18.54 -22.07
C PRO A 275 -6.98 17.92 -20.99
N SER A 276 -8.09 18.61 -20.70
CA SER A 276 -9.13 18.05 -19.83
C SER A 276 -9.75 16.80 -20.45
N ALA A 277 -9.97 15.78 -19.64
CA ALA A 277 -10.71 14.58 -20.00
C ALA A 277 -12.23 14.74 -19.79
N GLY A 278 -12.73 15.95 -19.55
CA GLY A 278 -14.16 16.27 -19.48
C GLY A 278 -14.99 15.68 -20.63
N PRO A 279 -14.60 15.87 -21.91
CA PRO A 279 -15.34 15.28 -23.03
C PRO A 279 -15.43 13.74 -22.99
N LEU A 280 -14.40 13.07 -22.47
CA LEU A 280 -14.45 11.62 -22.26
C LEU A 280 -15.33 11.28 -21.05
N LEU A 281 -15.27 12.06 -19.98
CA LEU A 281 -16.15 11.88 -18.83
C LEU A 281 -17.62 12.00 -19.23
N ASP A 282 -17.98 12.95 -20.09
CA ASP A 282 -19.34 13.09 -20.63
C ASP A 282 -19.79 11.82 -21.35
N LEU A 283 -18.93 11.24 -22.21
CA LEU A 283 -19.21 9.98 -22.90
C LEU A 283 -19.36 8.81 -21.92
N LEU A 284 -18.56 8.77 -20.85
CA LEU A 284 -18.69 7.78 -19.79
C LEU A 284 -20.01 7.96 -19.03
N LEU A 285 -20.39 9.19 -18.67
CA LEU A 285 -21.65 9.46 -17.97
C LEU A 285 -22.86 9.12 -18.85
N ASP A 286 -22.78 9.29 -20.16
CA ASP A 286 -23.81 8.85 -21.10
C ASP A 286 -23.91 7.32 -21.15
N ALA A 287 -22.79 6.60 -21.22
CA ALA A 287 -22.78 5.14 -21.15
C ALA A 287 -23.27 4.62 -19.80
N LEU A 288 -23.00 5.34 -18.71
CA LEU A 288 -23.43 4.98 -17.36
C LEU A 288 -24.96 4.96 -17.23
N ARG A 289 -25.70 5.67 -18.09
CA ARG A 289 -27.18 5.70 -18.08
C ARG A 289 -27.83 4.34 -18.30
N SER A 290 -27.10 3.39 -18.91
CA SER A 290 -27.57 2.01 -19.08
C SER A 290 -27.21 1.08 -17.93
N GLU A 291 -26.40 1.52 -16.98
CA GLU A 291 -25.97 0.70 -15.84
C GLU A 291 -26.98 0.78 -14.69
N PRO A 292 -27.32 -0.35 -14.04
CA PRO A 292 -28.24 -0.33 -12.90
C PRO A 292 -27.54 0.23 -11.65
N LEU A 293 -27.82 1.48 -11.31
CA LEU A 293 -27.35 2.11 -10.08
C LEU A 293 -28.40 2.03 -8.96
N THR A 294 -27.93 1.72 -7.75
CA THR A 294 -28.76 1.76 -6.54
C THR A 294 -28.79 3.16 -5.94
N ARG A 295 -29.67 3.42 -4.97
CA ARG A 295 -29.67 4.68 -4.19
C ARG A 295 -28.58 4.69 -3.11
N LYS A 296 -27.38 4.23 -3.44
CA LYS A 296 -26.19 4.24 -2.60
C LYS A 296 -25.10 5.08 -3.27
N VAL A 297 -24.02 5.35 -2.54
CA VAL A 297 -22.85 6.04 -3.09
C VAL A 297 -22.08 5.06 -3.97
N HIS A 298 -21.87 5.44 -5.22
CA HIS A 298 -21.10 4.66 -6.20
C HIS A 298 -19.77 5.34 -6.50
N GLY A 299 -18.71 4.54 -6.67
CA GLY A 299 -17.38 5.04 -7.04
C GLY A 299 -17.13 4.90 -8.54
N LEU A 300 -16.65 5.95 -9.21
CA LEU A 300 -16.25 5.92 -10.62
C LEU A 300 -14.76 6.25 -10.73
N ARG A 301 -13.99 5.34 -11.34
CA ARG A 301 -12.58 5.57 -11.66
C ARG A 301 -12.36 5.50 -13.16
N LEU A 302 -11.57 6.43 -13.67
CA LEU A 302 -10.96 6.40 -15.00
C LEU A 302 -9.45 6.45 -14.86
N PHE A 303 -8.75 5.54 -15.52
CA PHE A 303 -7.32 5.62 -15.79
C PHE A 303 -7.04 5.26 -17.25
N LEU A 304 -6.28 6.11 -17.94
CA LEU A 304 -5.85 5.88 -19.31
C LEU A 304 -4.37 6.15 -19.43
N ALA A 305 -3.62 5.27 -20.09
CA ALA A 305 -2.24 5.52 -20.46
C ALA A 305 -2.04 5.35 -21.96
N HIS A 306 -1.39 6.33 -22.58
CA HIS A 306 -1.01 6.35 -23.98
C HIS A 306 0.50 6.52 -24.12
N HIS A 307 1.03 6.01 -25.23
CA HIS A 307 2.40 6.26 -25.68
C HIS A 307 2.38 6.49 -27.19
N ASP A 308 2.89 7.62 -27.63
CA ASP A 308 2.91 8.04 -29.04
C ASP A 308 1.53 7.94 -29.71
N GLY A 309 0.52 8.50 -29.03
CA GLY A 309 -0.87 8.51 -29.49
C GLY A 309 -1.57 7.15 -29.43
N ARG A 310 -0.90 6.08 -28.99
CA ARG A 310 -1.46 4.73 -28.91
C ARG A 310 -1.82 4.36 -27.48
N LEU A 311 -3.06 3.94 -27.28
CA LEU A 311 -3.53 3.42 -26.00
C LEU A 311 -2.68 2.21 -25.59
N GLN A 312 -2.06 2.29 -24.41
CA GLN A 312 -1.30 1.21 -23.79
C GLN A 312 -2.19 0.42 -22.83
N THR A 313 -2.98 1.13 -22.03
CA THR A 313 -3.93 0.53 -21.09
C THR A 313 -5.05 1.52 -20.77
N ASN A 314 -6.23 0.98 -20.51
CA ASN A 314 -7.36 1.66 -19.92
C ASN A 314 -7.89 0.83 -18.75
N GLU A 315 -8.28 1.51 -17.69
CA GLU A 315 -9.00 0.95 -16.56
C GLU A 315 -10.16 1.89 -16.28
N VAL A 316 -11.39 1.36 -16.39
CA VAL A 316 -12.59 2.07 -15.96
C VAL A 316 -13.29 1.21 -14.95
N LEU A 317 -13.40 1.68 -13.72
CA LEU A 317 -14.02 0.94 -12.63
C LEU A 317 -15.30 1.62 -12.17
N LEU A 318 -16.32 0.81 -11.92
CA LEU A 318 -17.54 1.18 -11.21
C LEU A 318 -17.58 0.34 -9.92
N ASP A 319 -17.62 1.02 -8.78
CA ASP A 319 -17.60 0.41 -7.44
C ASP A 319 -16.39 -0.51 -7.16
N GLY A 320 -15.26 -0.21 -7.81
CA GLY A 320 -14.02 -1.00 -7.70
C GLY A 320 -13.97 -2.22 -8.62
N GLU A 321 -15.03 -2.49 -9.38
CA GLU A 321 -15.09 -3.57 -10.36
C GLU A 321 -14.87 -3.03 -11.77
N ARG A 322 -14.24 -3.83 -12.64
CA ARG A 322 -14.06 -3.45 -14.05
C ARG A 322 -15.42 -3.23 -14.70
N TRP A 323 -15.54 -2.12 -15.42
CA TRP A 323 -16.74 -1.76 -16.17
C TRP A 323 -16.48 -1.84 -17.69
N PRO A 324 -16.81 -2.97 -18.35
CA PRO A 324 -16.48 -3.17 -19.76
C PRO A 324 -17.08 -2.11 -20.71
N GLY A 325 -18.28 -1.60 -20.40
CA GLY A 325 -18.92 -0.53 -21.17
C GLY A 325 -18.10 0.76 -21.12
N GLY A 326 -17.65 1.16 -19.93
CA GLY A 326 -16.76 2.30 -19.74
C GLY A 326 -15.39 2.10 -20.39
N GLU A 327 -14.80 0.90 -20.26
CA GLU A 327 -13.54 0.56 -20.94
C GLU A 327 -13.66 0.70 -22.46
N ALA A 328 -14.77 0.26 -23.06
CA ALA A 328 -15.00 0.40 -24.50
C ALA A 328 -15.10 1.87 -24.94
N VAL A 329 -15.79 2.71 -24.17
CA VAL A 329 -15.86 4.17 -24.41
C VAL A 329 -14.48 4.81 -24.34
N ALA A 330 -13.71 4.49 -23.30
CA ALA A 330 -12.38 5.03 -23.11
C ALA A 330 -11.40 4.56 -24.19
N ALA A 331 -11.53 3.32 -24.67
CA ALA A 331 -10.73 2.79 -25.77
C ALA A 331 -11.02 3.46 -27.12
N GLY A 332 -12.25 3.92 -27.32
CA GLY A 332 -12.66 4.64 -28.54
C GLY A 332 -12.26 6.13 -28.55
N SER A 333 -11.73 6.65 -27.45
CA SER A 333 -11.41 8.06 -27.31
C SER A 333 -10.00 8.39 -27.82
N PRO A 334 -9.79 9.57 -28.41
CA PRO A 334 -8.47 9.96 -28.90
C PRO A 334 -7.47 10.12 -27.75
N ALA A 335 -6.20 9.85 -28.04
CA ALA A 335 -5.13 10.14 -27.10
C ALA A 335 -5.13 11.63 -26.73
N PRO A 336 -4.93 11.97 -25.44
CA PRO A 336 -4.93 13.38 -25.01
C PRO A 336 -3.73 14.15 -25.57
N LEU A 337 -2.67 13.43 -25.98
CA LEU A 337 -1.48 13.97 -26.61
C LEU A 337 -1.05 13.07 -27.79
N PRO A 338 -0.53 13.64 -28.90
CA PRO A 338 -0.18 12.86 -30.09
C PRO A 338 1.15 12.11 -29.97
N ASP A 339 2.06 12.56 -29.10
CA ASP A 339 3.42 12.04 -28.93
C ASP A 339 3.81 11.95 -27.45
N GLY A 340 4.76 11.06 -27.13
CA GLY A 340 5.26 10.83 -25.78
C GLY A 340 4.34 9.97 -24.91
N SER A 341 4.76 9.74 -23.67
CA SER A 341 3.98 9.01 -22.67
C SER A 341 3.07 9.96 -21.91
N VAL A 342 1.79 9.61 -21.78
CA VAL A 342 0.83 10.36 -20.97
C VAL A 342 -0.13 9.39 -20.31
N ALA A 343 -0.41 9.59 -19.03
CA ALA A 343 -1.56 8.98 -18.39
C ALA A 343 -2.46 10.02 -17.74
N VAL A 344 -3.75 9.77 -17.78
CA VAL A 344 -4.79 10.58 -17.15
C VAL A 344 -5.52 9.72 -16.15
N ARG A 345 -5.74 10.25 -14.94
CA ARG A 345 -6.60 9.63 -13.94
C ARG A 345 -7.65 10.61 -13.44
N ILE A 346 -8.88 10.13 -13.33
CA ILE A 346 -9.99 10.83 -12.68
C ILE A 346 -10.64 9.86 -11.69
N PHE A 347 -11.03 10.38 -10.54
CA PHE A 347 -11.85 9.68 -9.56
C PHE A 347 -13.03 10.56 -9.17
N GLY A 348 -14.20 9.93 -9.01
CA GLY A 348 -15.40 10.61 -8.54
C GLY A 348 -16.33 9.70 -7.78
N LEU A 349 -17.23 10.32 -7.01
CA LEU A 349 -18.34 9.65 -6.35
C LEU A 349 -19.67 10.11 -6.95
N LEU A 350 -20.56 9.17 -7.23
CA LEU A 350 -21.96 9.43 -7.52
C LEU A 350 -22.73 9.29 -6.21
N VAL A 351 -23.12 10.41 -5.62
CA VAL A 351 -23.84 10.48 -4.36
C VAL A 351 -25.33 10.66 -4.65
N PRO A 352 -26.23 9.85 -4.08
CA PRO A 352 -27.67 10.05 -4.27
C PRO A 352 -28.07 11.48 -3.90
N ALA A 353 -28.62 12.25 -4.85
CA ALA A 353 -29.13 13.59 -4.55
C ALA A 353 -30.36 13.45 -3.64
N GLU A 354 -30.44 14.22 -2.56
CA GLU A 354 -31.68 14.28 -1.78
C GLU A 354 -32.83 14.77 -2.65
N GLY A 355 -34.03 14.20 -2.46
CA GLY A 355 -35.20 14.56 -3.25
C GLY A 355 -35.49 16.06 -3.11
N ALA A 356 -35.58 16.75 -4.25
CA ALA A 356 -36.04 18.13 -4.31
C ALA A 356 -37.49 18.27 -3.84
#